data_AF-A0A2V1AE33-F1
#
_entry.id   AF-A0A2V1AE33-F1
#
_cell.length_a   1.000
_cell.length_b   1.000
_cell.length_c   1.000
_cell.angle_alpha   90.00
_cell.angle_beta   90.00
_cell.angle_gamma   90.00
#
_symmetry.space_group_name_H-M   'P 1'
#
loop_
_entity.id
_entity.type
_entity.pdbx_description
1 polymer ?
#
loop_
_entity_poly.entity_id
_entity_poly.type
_entity_poly.pdbx_seq_one_letter_code
_entity_poly.pdbx_strand_id
1 'polypeptide(L)'
;MAIKSAVNILLYSVAFGGGVMHSYIVSPLAFKYLPREEFGNLQNKVFPIYFIGQAAAPILLGVTSPVLSNVALSLLGVSSVAGALNYFWCLPTCKRIKEEKLKLIADKKHEHVVDGETKPTDEMVALNKQFGKHHGFSSIFNLVSLVTLGAYGVLLARP
;
A
#
# COMPACT_ATOMS: atom_id res chain seq x y z
N MET A 1 -11.58 -31.19 4.08
CA MET A 1 -10.21 -30.71 3.80
C MET A 1 -10.10 -30.05 2.42
N ALA A 2 -10.55 -30.68 1.33
CA ALA A 2 -10.43 -30.13 -0.04
C ALA A 2 -10.98 -28.69 -0.22
N ILE A 3 -12.16 -28.37 0.34
CA ILE A 3 -12.76 -27.03 0.22
C ILE A 3 -11.90 -25.96 0.88
N LYS A 4 -11.34 -26.22 2.08
CA LYS A 4 -10.47 -25.26 2.79
C LYS A 4 -9.20 -24.97 1.98
N SER A 5 -8.57 -26.01 1.43
CA SER A 5 -7.39 -25.88 0.58
C SER A 5 -7.69 -25.09 -0.70
N ALA A 6 -8.83 -25.35 -1.36
CA ALA A 6 -9.25 -24.60 -2.55
C ALA A 6 -9.48 -23.12 -2.23
N VAL A 7 -10.19 -22.82 -1.15
CA VAL A 7 -10.40 -21.44 -0.67
C VAL A 7 -9.07 -20.76 -0.36
N ASN A 8 -8.14 -21.46 0.31
CA ASN A 8 -6.84 -20.91 0.66
C ASN A 8 -6.02 -20.54 -0.58
N ILE A 9 -5.98 -21.41 -1.60
CA ILE A 9 -5.25 -21.15 -2.85
C ILE A 9 -5.85 -19.95 -3.59
N LEU A 10 -7.17 -19.90 -3.74
CA LEU A 10 -7.84 -18.77 -4.42
C LEU A 10 -7.59 -17.45 -3.68
N LEU A 11 -7.72 -17.46 -2.36
CA LEU A 11 -7.43 -16.30 -1.52
C LEU A 11 -5.96 -15.88 -1.64
N TYR A 12 -5.04 -16.84 -1.68
CA TYR A 12 -3.61 -16.59 -1.84
C TYR A 12 -3.32 -15.95 -3.20
N SER A 13 -3.91 -16.47 -4.27
CA SER A 13 -3.77 -15.90 -5.62
C SER A 13 -4.26 -14.46 -5.69
N VAL A 14 -5.40 -14.15 -5.03
CA VAL A 14 -5.91 -12.77 -4.95
C VAL A 14 -4.98 -11.88 -4.12
N ALA A 15 -4.54 -12.33 -2.95
CA ALA A 15 -3.71 -11.54 -2.05
C ALA A 15 -2.31 -11.26 -2.63
N PHE A 16 -1.60 -12.31 -3.04
CA PHE A 16 -0.24 -12.20 -3.58
C PHE A 16 -0.25 -11.62 -5.00
N GLY A 17 -1.02 -12.23 -5.90
CA GLY A 17 -1.10 -11.79 -7.30
C GLY A 17 -1.70 -10.39 -7.43
N GLY A 18 -2.81 -10.12 -6.76
CA GLY A 18 -3.42 -8.79 -6.72
C GLY A 18 -2.49 -7.74 -6.10
N GLY A 19 -1.72 -8.12 -5.07
CA GLY A 19 -0.71 -7.26 -4.46
C GLY A 19 0.41 -6.87 -5.43
N VAL A 20 0.97 -7.84 -6.16
CA VAL A 20 1.99 -7.61 -7.21
C VAL A 20 1.43 -6.74 -8.32
N MET A 21 0.28 -7.13 -8.88
CA MET A 21 -0.35 -6.42 -9.99
C MET A 21 -0.69 -4.98 -9.63
N HIS A 22 -1.28 -4.74 -8.46
CA HIS A 22 -1.65 -3.39 -8.04
C HIS A 22 -0.43 -2.52 -7.75
N SER A 23 0.47 -2.96 -6.86
CA SER A 23 1.53 -2.10 -6.33
C SER A 23 2.66 -1.84 -7.32
N TYR A 24 2.99 -2.79 -8.18
CA TYR A 24 4.20 -2.74 -9.02
C TYR A 24 3.92 -2.61 -10.51
N ILE A 25 2.67 -2.80 -10.95
CA ILE A 25 2.31 -2.70 -12.37
C ILE A 25 1.24 -1.62 -12.56
N VAL A 26 0.04 -1.82 -12.03
CA VAL A 26 -1.12 -0.94 -12.27
C VAL A 26 -0.91 0.44 -11.66
N SER A 27 -0.48 0.55 -10.41
CA SER A 27 -0.30 1.85 -9.75
C SER A 27 0.81 2.70 -10.40
N PRO A 28 2.00 2.17 -10.72
CA PRO A 28 3.02 2.90 -11.48
C PRO A 28 2.57 3.30 -12.89
N LEU A 29 1.85 2.44 -13.60
CA LEU A 29 1.27 2.79 -14.91
C LEU A 29 0.24 3.92 -14.78
N ALA A 30 -0.68 3.82 -13.83
CA ALA A 30 -1.66 4.86 -13.56
C ALA A 30 -0.97 6.19 -13.19
N PHE A 31 0.09 6.15 -12.37
CA PHE A 31 0.88 7.34 -12.06
C PHE A 31 1.59 7.93 -13.29
N LYS A 32 2.04 7.09 -14.22
CA LYS A 32 2.73 7.54 -15.44
C LYS A 32 1.77 8.18 -16.45
N TYR A 33 0.56 7.64 -16.57
CA TYR A 33 -0.35 7.99 -17.68
C TYR A 33 -1.56 8.83 -17.28
N LEU A 34 -1.88 8.98 -15.98
CA LEU A 34 -2.96 9.84 -15.52
C LEU A 34 -2.43 11.21 -15.06
N PRO A 35 -3.22 12.29 -15.24
CA PRO A 35 -3.00 13.54 -14.54
C PRO A 35 -2.89 13.32 -13.02
N ARG A 36 -2.08 14.15 -12.35
CA ARG A 36 -1.78 13.97 -10.91
C ARG A 36 -3.02 14.00 -10.02
N GLU A 37 -3.98 14.85 -10.37
CA GLU A 37 -5.26 14.96 -9.68
C GLU A 37 -6.11 13.69 -9.86
N GLU A 38 -6.28 13.21 -11.09
CA GLU A 38 -7.03 11.98 -11.40
C GLU A 38 -6.41 10.74 -10.75
N PHE A 39 -5.08 10.61 -10.80
CA PHE A 39 -4.39 9.57 -10.07
C PHE A 39 -4.68 9.67 -8.57
N GLY A 40 -4.62 10.88 -8.00
CA GLY A 40 -4.95 11.12 -6.60
C GLY A 40 -6.37 10.68 -6.23
N ASN A 41 -7.35 11.01 -7.07
CA ASN A 41 -8.76 10.65 -6.91
C ASN A 41 -8.95 9.13 -6.94
N LEU A 42 -8.35 8.45 -7.93
CA LEU A 42 -8.38 6.99 -8.02
C LEU A 42 -7.77 6.34 -6.77
N GLN A 43 -6.58 6.78 -6.37
CA GLN A 43 -5.89 6.21 -5.20
C GLN A 43 -6.65 6.40 -3.89
N ASN A 44 -7.35 7.53 -3.73
CA ASN A 44 -8.17 7.80 -2.55
C ASN A 44 -9.34 6.81 -2.39
N LYS A 45 -9.80 6.20 -3.49
CA LYS A 45 -10.83 5.15 -3.50
C LYS A 45 -10.23 3.75 -3.39
N VAL A 46 -9.09 3.50 -4.04
CA VAL A 46 -8.47 2.17 -4.09
C VAL A 46 -7.73 1.82 -2.79
N PHE A 47 -6.88 2.71 -2.28
CA PHE A 47 -6.01 2.40 -1.15
C PHE A 47 -6.72 1.94 0.13
N PRO A 48 -7.86 2.50 0.56
CA PRO A 48 -8.56 2.00 1.74
C PRO A 48 -8.95 0.52 1.59
N ILE A 49 -9.49 0.13 0.44
CA ILE A 49 -9.92 -1.25 0.17
C ILE A 49 -8.70 -2.17 0.05
N TYR A 50 -7.69 -1.72 -0.70
CA TYR A 50 -6.46 -2.47 -0.91
C TYR A 50 -5.74 -2.77 0.43
N PHE A 51 -5.56 -1.77 1.30
CA PHE A 51 -4.86 -1.95 2.57
C PHE A 51 -5.68 -2.74 3.60
N ILE A 52 -7.02 -2.65 3.59
CA ILE A 52 -7.88 -3.58 4.35
C ILE A 52 -7.63 -5.01 3.87
N GLY A 53 -7.64 -5.24 2.55
CA GLY A 53 -7.36 -6.55 1.97
C GLY A 53 -5.97 -7.06 2.34
N GLN A 54 -4.97 -6.20 2.30
CA GLN A 54 -3.59 -6.51 2.69
C GLN A 54 -3.48 -6.93 4.17
N ALA A 55 -4.24 -6.30 5.07
CA ALA A 55 -4.26 -6.63 6.49
C ALA A 55 -5.08 -7.89 6.80
N ALA A 56 -6.22 -8.06 6.15
CA ALA A 56 -7.19 -9.11 6.47
C ALA A 56 -6.93 -10.44 5.73
N ALA A 57 -6.48 -10.39 4.48
CA ALA A 57 -6.26 -11.59 3.67
C ALA A 57 -5.27 -12.58 4.31
N PRO A 58 -4.14 -12.18 4.91
CA PRO A 58 -3.23 -13.14 5.51
C PRO A 58 -3.80 -13.80 6.77
N ILE A 59 -4.69 -13.12 7.51
CA ILE A 59 -5.45 -13.72 8.63
C ILE A 59 -6.37 -14.83 8.09
N LEU A 60 -7.13 -14.52 7.04
CA LEU A 60 -8.02 -15.49 6.39
C LEU A 60 -7.25 -16.67 5.77
N LEU A 61 -6.04 -16.42 5.25
CA LEU A 61 -5.12 -17.47 4.82
C LEU A 61 -4.72 -18.37 5.99
N GLY A 62 -4.41 -17.82 7.16
CA GLY A 62 -4.08 -18.61 8.34
C GLY A 62 -5.23 -19.53 8.77
N VAL A 63 -6.47 -19.01 8.76
CA VAL A 63 -7.68 -19.77 9.13
C VAL A 63 -7.99 -20.90 8.15
N THR A 64 -7.68 -20.69 6.87
CA THR A 64 -7.99 -21.65 5.79
C THR A 64 -6.80 -22.52 5.39
N SER A 65 -5.62 -22.28 5.98
CA SER A 65 -4.37 -22.92 5.56
C SER A 65 -4.40 -24.44 5.77
N PRO A 66 -4.06 -25.24 4.75
CA PRO A 66 -3.76 -26.65 4.93
C PRO A 66 -2.39 -26.90 5.56
N VAL A 67 -1.51 -25.89 5.61
CA VAL A 67 -0.14 -25.97 6.15
C VAL A 67 -0.03 -25.01 7.33
N LEU A 68 -0.39 -25.50 8.52
CA LEU A 68 -0.34 -24.72 9.75
C LEU A 68 0.96 -25.02 10.51
N SER A 69 1.88 -24.07 10.49
CA SER A 69 3.15 -24.13 11.23
C SER A 69 3.46 -22.77 11.84
N ASN A 70 4.33 -22.74 12.86
CA ASN A 70 4.77 -21.49 13.48
C ASN A 70 5.42 -20.54 12.46
N VAL A 71 6.14 -21.09 11.48
CA VAL A 71 6.74 -20.30 10.40
C VAL A 71 5.66 -19.70 9.49
N ALA A 72 4.68 -20.51 9.05
CA ALA A 72 3.59 -20.02 8.21
C ALA A 72 2.77 -18.93 8.91
N LEU A 73 2.43 -19.13 10.18
CA LEU A 73 1.71 -18.15 10.99
C LEU A 73 2.51 -16.87 11.20
N SER A 74 3.82 -16.97 11.40
CA SER A 74 4.69 -15.79 11.55
C SER A 74 4.74 -14.97 10.25
N LEU A 75 4.88 -15.62 9.09
CA LEU A 75 4.88 -14.96 7.78
C LEU A 75 3.56 -14.23 7.52
N LEU A 76 2.43 -14.90 7.75
CA LEU A 76 1.11 -14.30 7.59
C LEU A 76 0.85 -13.18 8.61
N GLY A 77 1.33 -13.34 9.85
CA GLY A 77 1.27 -12.32 10.88
C GLY A 77 2.02 -11.06 10.49
N VAL A 78 3.26 -11.20 10.01
CA VAL A 78 4.08 -10.08 9.49
C VAL A 78 3.37 -9.38 8.33
N SER A 79 2.82 -10.14 7.36
CA SER A 79 2.07 -9.54 6.25
C SER A 79 0.84 -8.76 6.75
N SER A 80 0.11 -9.30 7.72
CA SER A 80 -1.09 -8.65 8.27
C SER A 80 -0.74 -7.35 8.98
N VAL A 81 0.33 -7.36 9.78
CA VAL A 81 0.83 -6.18 10.49
C VAL A 81 1.31 -5.12 9.51
N ALA A 82 2.01 -5.49 8.43
CA ALA A 82 2.40 -4.56 7.38
C ALA A 82 1.18 -3.89 6.73
N GLY A 83 0.13 -4.66 6.43
CA GLY A 83 -1.15 -4.13 5.93
C GLY A 83 -1.83 -3.20 6.94
N ALA A 84 -1.82 -3.55 8.22
CA ALA A 84 -2.39 -2.71 9.28
C ALA A 84 -1.62 -1.38 9.44
N LEU A 85 -0.29 -1.40 9.38
CA LEU A 85 0.53 -0.18 9.39
C LEU A 85 0.24 0.70 8.17
N ASN A 86 0.04 0.09 7.00
CA ASN A 86 -0.40 0.82 5.82
C ASN A 86 -1.76 1.49 6.02
N TYR A 87 -2.75 0.75 6.52
CA TYR A 87 -4.11 1.24 6.66
C TYR A 87 -4.26 2.27 7.79
N PHE A 88 -3.73 1.98 8.98
CA PHE A 88 -3.95 2.79 10.18
C PHE A 88 -2.93 3.92 10.36
N TRP A 89 -1.76 3.84 9.71
CA TRP A 89 -0.72 4.85 9.88
C TRP A 89 -0.37 5.58 8.57
N CYS A 90 0.14 4.88 7.56
CA CYS A 90 0.61 5.54 6.33
C CYS A 90 -0.54 6.20 5.56
N LEU A 91 -1.66 5.52 5.38
CA LEU A 91 -2.82 6.03 4.65
C LEU A 91 -3.37 7.35 5.24
N PRO A 92 -3.76 7.42 6.52
CA PRO A 92 -4.28 8.66 7.09
C PRO A 92 -3.23 9.78 7.11
N THR A 93 -1.96 9.45 7.37
CA THR A 93 -0.88 10.45 7.37
C THR A 93 -0.69 11.06 5.97
N CYS A 94 -0.64 10.23 4.93
CA CYS A 94 -0.53 10.70 3.55
C CYS A 94 -1.76 11.51 3.10
N LYS A 95 -2.97 11.15 3.56
CA LYS A 95 -4.18 11.92 3.28
C LYS A 95 -4.12 13.31 3.91
N ARG A 96 -3.77 13.41 5.20
CA ARG A 96 -3.59 14.69 5.89
C ARG A 96 -2.60 15.60 5.18
N ILE A 97 -1.43 15.07 4.80
CA ILE A 97 -0.40 15.85 4.08
C ILE A 97 -0.92 16.32 2.71
N LYS A 98 -1.67 15.47 1.99
CA LYS A 98 -2.31 15.88 0.71
C LYS A 98 -3.33 17.00 0.92
N GLU A 99 -4.16 16.91 1.95
CA GLU A 99 -5.14 17.95 2.30
C GLU A 99 -4.46 19.28 2.64
N GLU A 100 -3.37 19.26 3.41
CA GLU A 100 -2.56 20.45 3.71
C GLU A 100 -1.96 21.07 2.44
N LYS A 101 -1.43 20.25 1.53
CA LYS A 101 -0.94 20.74 0.22
C LYS A 101 -2.05 21.39 -0.60
N LEU A 102 -3.24 20.79 -0.63
CA LEU A 102 -4.39 21.35 -1.35
C LEU A 102 -4.84 22.69 -0.75
N LYS A 103 -4.77 22.86 0.58
CA LYS A 103 -5.03 24.15 1.23
C LYS A 103 -4.02 25.22 0.80
N LEU A 104 -2.72 24.90 0.76
CA LEU A 104 -1.69 25.85 0.28
C LEU A 104 -1.91 26.24 -1.18
N ILE A 105 -2.38 25.30 -2.01
CA ILE A 105 -2.71 25.58 -3.41
C ILE A 105 -3.91 26.53 -3.48
N ALA A 106 -4.99 26.23 -2.76
CA ALA A 106 -6.20 27.05 -2.73
C ALA A 106 -5.93 28.49 -2.23
N ASP A 107 -5.07 28.62 -1.21
CA ASP A 107 -4.65 29.90 -0.64
C ASP A 107 -3.61 30.63 -1.50
N LYS A 108 -3.14 30.05 -2.62
CA LYS A 108 -2.04 30.55 -3.45
C LYS A 108 -0.72 30.78 -2.67
N LYS A 109 -0.49 29.97 -1.63
CA LYS A 109 0.73 29.98 -0.78
C LYS A 109 1.72 28.86 -1.10
N HIS A 110 1.43 28.08 -2.12
CA HIS A 110 2.24 26.91 -2.49
C HIS A 110 3.53 27.28 -3.25
N GLU A 111 3.60 28.48 -3.82
CA GLU A 111 4.72 28.98 -4.61
C GLU A 111 4.96 30.48 -4.40
N HIS A 112 6.18 30.93 -4.68
CA HIS A 112 6.59 32.33 -4.69
C HIS A 112 7.56 32.60 -5.83
N VAL A 113 7.79 33.88 -6.16
CA VAL A 113 8.78 34.27 -7.17
C VAL A 113 10.06 34.71 -6.46
N VAL A 114 11.18 34.06 -6.77
CA VAL A 114 12.52 34.38 -6.28
C VAL A 114 13.43 34.51 -7.48
N ASP A 115 14.05 35.68 -7.66
CA ASP A 115 14.93 35.98 -8.80
C ASP A 115 14.26 35.78 -10.18
N GLY A 116 12.95 36.06 -10.27
CA GLY A 116 12.18 35.89 -11.50
C GLY A 116 11.72 34.44 -11.77
N GLU A 117 12.09 33.49 -10.91
CA GLU A 117 11.69 32.08 -11.02
C GLU A 117 10.59 31.73 -10.03
N THR A 118 9.56 31.01 -10.49
CA THR A 118 8.52 30.46 -9.61
C THR A 118 9.06 29.23 -8.89
N LYS A 119 9.15 29.29 -7.55
CA LYS A 119 9.65 28.23 -6.69
C LYS A 119 8.61 27.82 -5.66
N PRO A 120 8.51 26.53 -5.28
CA PRO A 120 7.67 26.11 -4.17
C PRO A 120 8.12 26.77 -2.87
N THR A 121 7.16 27.13 -2.01
CA THR A 121 7.48 27.66 -0.67
C THR A 121 8.13 26.60 0.21
N ASP A 122 8.88 27.02 1.24
CA ASP A 122 9.51 26.10 2.20
C ASP A 122 8.49 25.16 2.85
N GLU A 123 7.28 25.65 3.11
CA GLU A 123 6.18 24.85 3.63
C GLU A 123 5.74 23.75 2.63
N MET A 124 5.59 24.10 1.35
CA MET A 124 5.28 23.13 0.29
C MET A 124 6.39 22.09 0.12
N VAL A 125 7.67 22.51 0.20
CA VAL A 125 8.83 21.61 0.17
C VAL A 125 8.82 20.66 1.37
N ALA A 126 8.55 21.17 2.57
CA ALA A 126 8.46 20.36 3.78
C ALA A 126 7.34 19.31 3.68
N LEU A 127 6.15 19.69 3.19
CA LEU A 127 5.05 18.76 2.95
C LEU A 127 5.38 17.71 1.89
N ASN A 128 6.07 18.09 0.80
CA ASN A 128 6.55 17.14 -0.22
C ASN A 128 7.51 16.10 0.38
N LYS A 129 8.44 16.54 1.23
CA LYS A 129 9.38 15.65 1.91
C LYS A 129 8.67 14.70 2.88
N GLN A 130 7.71 15.21 3.66
CA GLN A 130 6.89 14.38 4.56
C GLN A 130 6.08 13.35 3.77
N PHE A 131 5.43 13.77 2.68
CA PHE A 131 4.68 12.88 1.82
C PHE A 131 5.57 11.75 1.26
N GLY A 132 6.73 12.10 0.71
CA GLY A 132 7.69 11.14 0.17
C GLY A 132 8.15 10.12 1.21
N LYS A 133 8.41 10.56 2.46
CA LYS A 133 8.78 9.69 3.58
C LYS A 133 7.69 8.66 3.90
N HIS A 134 6.47 9.11 4.13
CA HIS A 134 5.36 8.21 4.52
C HIS A 134 4.90 7.32 3.37
N HIS A 135 4.95 7.82 2.13
CA HIS A 135 4.76 7.00 0.94
C HIS A 135 5.85 5.92 0.82
N GLY A 136 7.12 6.27 1.08
CA GLY A 136 8.23 5.33 1.10
C GLY A 136 8.04 4.21 2.14
N PHE A 137 7.63 4.55 3.36
CA PHE A 137 7.27 3.53 4.37
C PHE A 137 6.15 2.62 3.90
N SER A 138 5.11 3.18 3.25
CA SER A 138 4.02 2.39 2.73
C SER A 138 4.47 1.37 1.67
N SER A 139 5.37 1.80 0.77
CA SER A 139 5.98 0.92 -0.23
C SER A 139 6.83 -0.19 0.40
N ILE A 140 7.54 0.10 1.50
CA ILE A 140 8.29 -0.92 2.26
C ILE A 140 7.33 -1.94 2.88
N PHE A 141 6.24 -1.49 3.50
CA PHE A 141 5.24 -2.41 4.06
C PHE A 141 4.58 -3.28 2.97
N ASN A 142 4.33 -2.73 1.79
CA ASN A 142 3.88 -3.52 0.64
C ASN A 142 4.90 -4.58 0.23
N LEU A 143 6.18 -4.22 0.14
CA LEU A 143 7.24 -5.16 -0.21
C LEU A 143 7.36 -6.28 0.83
N VAL A 144 7.37 -5.94 2.12
CA VAL A 144 7.44 -6.91 3.22
C VAL A 144 6.24 -7.87 3.16
N SER A 145 5.03 -7.35 2.95
CA SER A 145 3.83 -8.17 2.79
C SER A 145 3.97 -9.14 1.61
N LEU A 146 4.43 -8.68 0.45
CA LEU A 146 4.59 -9.56 -0.72
C LEU A 146 5.69 -10.61 -0.54
N VAL A 147 6.82 -10.24 0.06
CA VAL A 147 7.92 -11.19 0.31
C VAL A 147 7.46 -12.27 1.28
N THR A 148 6.76 -11.89 2.37
CA THR A 148 6.25 -12.86 3.35
C THR A 148 5.13 -13.73 2.79
N LEU A 149 4.23 -13.17 1.97
CA LEU A 149 3.23 -13.95 1.23
C LEU A 149 3.89 -14.91 0.24
N GLY A 150 4.90 -14.47 -0.50
CA GLY A 150 5.64 -15.33 -1.44
C GLY A 150 6.33 -16.50 -0.72
N ALA A 151 6.96 -16.25 0.43
CA ALA A 151 7.53 -17.29 1.28
C ALA A 151 6.45 -18.26 1.81
N TYR A 152 5.29 -17.75 2.21
CA TYR A 152 4.14 -18.59 2.59
C TYR A 152 3.66 -19.44 1.41
N GLY A 153 3.62 -18.89 0.19
CA GLY A 153 3.30 -19.63 -1.03
C GLY A 153 4.25 -20.80 -1.30
N VAL A 154 5.55 -20.64 -1.02
CA VAL A 154 6.52 -21.74 -1.10
C VAL A 154 6.19 -22.84 -0.07
N LEU A 155 5.77 -22.48 1.14
CA LEU A 155 5.33 -23.45 2.15
C LEU A 155 4.06 -24.18 1.72
N LEU A 156 3.11 -23.48 1.10
CA LEU A 156 1.90 -24.08 0.56
C LEU A 156 2.15 -25.09 -0.56
N ALA A 157 3.21 -24.89 -1.35
CA ALA A 157 3.57 -25.75 -2.47
C ALA A 157 4.40 -26.98 -2.06
N ARG A 158 4.77 -27.10 -0.78
CA ARG A 158 5.53 -28.28 -0.30
C ARG A 158 4.62 -29.52 -0.26
N PRO A 159 5.16 -30.69 -0.69
CA PRO A 159 4.43 -31.95 -0.67
C PRO A 159 4.12 -32.44 0.75
#